data_AF-A0A6B3HDH4-F1
#
_entry.id   AF-A0A6B3HDH4-F1
#
_cell.length_a   1.000
_cell.length_b   1.000
_cell.length_c   1.000
_cell.angle_alpha   90.00
_cell.angle_beta   90.00
_cell.angle_gamma   90.00
#
_symmetry.space_group_name_H-M   'P 1'
#
loop_
_entity.id
_entity.type
_entity.pdbx_description
1 polymer ?
#
loop_
_entity_poly.entity_id
_entity_poly.type
_entity_poly.pdbx_seq_one_letter_code
_entity_poly.pdbx_strand_id
1 'polypeptide(L)' 'MSTPVNVAVIYYSSTGTIATIAKAIAEDAERAGAQVRLRRAAELAPQAAIDSNPAWAANAQATASVPE' A
#
# COMPACT_ATOMS: atom_id res chain seq x y z
N MET A 1 5.94 27.06 15.29
CA MET A 1 6.24 25.76 14.66
C MET A 1 5.17 25.51 13.62
N SER A 2 5.52 25.10 12.40
CA SER A 2 4.53 24.70 11.39
C SER A 2 3.90 23.37 11.78
N THR A 3 2.58 23.26 11.69
CA THR A 3 1.89 21.97 11.86
C THR A 3 2.31 21.01 10.75
N PRO A 4 2.73 19.77 11.06
CA PRO A 4 3.04 18.77 10.04
C PRO A 4 1.85 18.55 9.09
N VAL A 5 2.13 18.43 7.79
CA VAL A 5 1.10 18.07 6.81
C VAL A 5 0.66 16.62 7.08
N ASN A 6 -0.64 16.39 7.14
CA ASN A 6 -1.20 15.05 7.22
C ASN A 6 -1.36 14.49 5.81
N VAL A 7 -0.72 13.36 5.50
CA VAL A 7 -0.77 12.71 4.18
C VAL A 7 -1.35 11.31 4.30
N ALA A 8 -2.35 10.99 3.49
CA ALA A 8 -2.86 9.64 3.32
C ALA A 8 -2.42 9.09 1.96
N VAL A 9 -1.70 7.96 1.98
CA VAL A 9 -1.32 7.22 0.77
C VAL A 9 -2.22 5.99 0.72
N ILE A 10 -3.24 6.03 -0.13
CA ILE A 10 -4.20 4.95 -0.32
C ILE A 10 -3.90 4.30 -1.67
N TYR A 11 -3.68 2.98 -1.69
CA TYR A 11 -3.27 2.29 -2.90
C TYR A 11 -3.97 0.95 -3.09
N TYR A 12 -4.12 0.54 -4.35
CA TYR A 12 -4.43 -0.83 -4.74
C TYR A 12 -3.29 -1.38 -5.59
N SER A 13 -2.95 -2.64 -5.42
CA SER A 13 -1.88 -3.29 -6.16
C SER A 13 -2.18 -4.77 -6.26
N SER A 14 -2.43 -5.30 -7.46
CA SER A 14 -2.62 -6.75 -7.63
C SER A 14 -1.28 -7.48 -7.47
N THR A 15 -0.28 -7.13 -8.28
CA THR A 15 1.00 -7.87 -8.37
C THR A 15 2.21 -7.14 -7.78
N GLY A 16 2.00 -6.07 -7.01
CA GLY A 16 3.04 -5.47 -6.16
C GLY A 16 3.71 -4.19 -6.68
N THR A 17 3.60 -3.85 -7.95
CA THR A 17 4.23 -2.62 -8.48
C THR A 17 3.74 -1.36 -7.75
N ILE A 18 2.42 -1.22 -7.56
CA ILE A 18 1.86 -0.04 -6.90
C ILE A 18 2.13 -0.09 -5.38
N ALA A 19 2.20 -1.26 -4.76
CA ALA A 19 2.59 -1.39 -3.35
C ALA A 19 4.01 -0.85 -3.10
N THR A 20 4.96 -1.16 -3.99
CA THR A 20 6.33 -0.64 -3.92
C THR A 20 6.36 0.88 -4.07
N ILE A 21 5.61 1.43 -5.03
CA ILE A 21 5.52 2.88 -5.25
C ILE A 21 4.87 3.58 -4.05
N ALA A 22 3.77 3.03 -3.52
CA ALA A 22 3.07 3.59 -2.38
C ALA A 22 3.93 3.62 -1.12
N LYS A 23 4.73 2.58 -0.89
CA LYS A 23 5.73 2.56 0.19
C LYS A 23 6.78 3.66 0.01
N ALA A 24 7.33 3.82 -1.20
CA ALA A 24 8.30 4.88 -1.48
C ALA A 24 7.70 6.28 -1.27
N ILE A 25 6.47 6.52 -1.72
CA ILE A 25 5.77 7.80 -1.49
C ILE A 25 5.59 8.07 0.01
N ALA A 26 5.21 7.06 0.78
CA ALA A 26 5.04 7.19 2.23
C ALA A 26 6.36 7.56 2.92
N GLU A 27 7.44 6.83 2.62
CA GLU A 27 8.77 7.09 3.17
C GLU A 27 9.29 8.50 2.80
N ASP A 28 9.09 8.92 1.55
CA ASP A 28 9.52 10.23 1.06
C ASP A 28 8.73 11.37 1.72
N ALA A 29 7.41 11.20 1.91
CA ALA A 29 6.58 12.17 2.62
C ALA A 29 6.95 12.27 4.10
N GLU A 30 7.24 11.16 4.77
CA GLU A 30 7.75 11.16 6.15
C GLU A 30 9.09 11.90 6.24
N ARG A 31 10.03 11.66 5.31
CA ARG A 31 11.31 12.40 5.24
C ARG A 31 11.12 13.90 5.00
N ALA A 32 10.05 14.30 4.32
CA ALA A 32 9.68 15.70 4.12
C ALA A 32 8.99 16.34 5.35
N GLY A 33 8.79 15.59 6.44
CA GLY A 33 8.21 16.07 7.69
C GLY A 33 6.69 15.93 7.79
N ALA A 34 6.07 15.12 6.92
CA ALA A 34 4.65 14.81 6.99
C ALA A 34 4.34 13.74 8.06
N GLN A 35 3.11 13.76 8.57
CA GLN A 35 2.53 12.61 9.28
C GLN A 35 1.76 11.75 8.27
N VAL A 36 2.22 10.52 8.06
CA VAL A 36 1.72 9.66 6.98
C VAL A 36 0.83 8.54 7.49
N ARG A 37 -0.21 8.23 6.71
CA ARG A 37 -1.00 7.00 6.84
C ARG A 37 -0.95 6.25 5.51
N LEU A 38 -0.22 5.15 5.47
CA LEU A 38 -0.26 4.20 4.36
C LEU A 38 -1.43 3.24 4.56
N ARG A 39 -2.27 3.09 3.53
CA ARG A 39 -3.45 2.22 3.52
C ARG A 39 -3.56 1.47 2.20
N ARG A 40 -3.92 0.19 2.26
CA ARG A 40 -4.26 -0.60 1.08
C ARG A 40 -5.77 -0.60 0.88
N ALA A 41 -6.23 -0.53 -0.35
CA ALA A 41 -7.64 -0.77 -0.64
C ALA A 41 -7.95 -2.27 -0.48
N ALA A 42 -9.17 -2.58 -0.04
CA ALA A 42 -9.65 -3.95 0.07
C ALA A 42 -9.64 -4.66 -1.29
N GLU A 43 -9.20 -5.91 -1.31
CA GLU A 43 -9.28 -6.75 -2.50
C GLU A 43 -10.71 -7.27 -2.66
N LEU A 44 -11.25 -7.13 -3.88
CA LEU A 44 -12.63 -7.53 -4.22
C LEU A 44 -12.67 -8.75 -5.13
N ALA A 45 -11.52 -9.17 -5.66
CA ALA A 45 -11.41 -10.36 -6.47
C ALA A 45 -11.69 -11.64 -5.64
N PRO A 46 -12.36 -12.65 -6.22
CA PRO A 46 -12.47 -13.96 -5.59
C PRO A 46 -11.11 -14.58 -5.32
N GLN A 47 -10.97 -15.34 -4.23
CA GLN A 47 -9.71 -16.00 -3.87
C GLN A 47 -9.14 -16.86 -5.00
N ALA A 48 -9.99 -17.56 -5.76
CA ALA A 48 -9.56 -18.36 -6.91
C ALA A 48 -8.84 -17.53 -8.00
N ALA A 49 -9.20 -16.26 -8.19
CA ALA A 49 -8.52 -15.37 -9.13
C ALA A 49 -7.13 -14.97 -8.60
N ILE A 50 -7.02 -14.68 -7.31
CA ILE A 50 -5.75 -14.36 -6.63
C ILE A 50 -4.80 -15.56 -6.70
N ASP A 51 -5.29 -16.75 -6.33
CA ASP A 51 -4.51 -17.99 -6.29
C ASP A 51 -4.06 -18.44 -7.68
N SER A 52 -4.81 -18.08 -8.74
CA SER A 52 -4.43 -18.39 -10.12
C SER A 52 -3.22 -17.59 -10.63
N ASN A 53 -2.83 -16.53 -9.92
CA ASN A 53 -1.69 -15.68 -10.26
C ASN A 53 -0.66 -15.66 -9.11
N PRO A 54 0.46 -16.39 -9.22
CA PRO A 54 1.47 -16.45 -8.16
C PRO A 54 2.01 -15.09 -7.71
N ALA A 55 2.13 -14.11 -8.62
CA ALA A 55 2.58 -12.77 -8.25
C ALA A 55 1.53 -12.00 -7.45
N TRP A 56 0.25 -12.25 -7.70
CA TRP A 56 -0.84 -11.65 -6.92
C TRP A 56 -0.93 -12.25 -5.52
N ALA A 57 -0.87 -13.58 -5.41
CA ALA A 57 -0.82 -14.27 -4.12
C ALA A 57 0.39 -13.83 -3.28
N ALA A 58 1.58 -13.74 -3.89
CA ALA A 58 2.79 -13.27 -3.22
C ALA A 58 2.65 -11.82 -2.72
N ASN A 59 2.09 -10.93 -3.53
CA ASN A 59 1.85 -9.54 -3.12
C ASN A 59 0.79 -9.44 -2.00
N ALA A 60 -0.30 -10.20 -2.07
CA ALA A 60 -1.32 -10.24 -1.02
C ALA A 60 -0.70 -10.67 0.32
N GLN A 61 0.18 -11.68 0.31
CA GLN A 61 0.93 -12.09 1.50
C GLN A 61 1.91 -10.99 1.97
N ALA A 62 2.69 -10.41 1.06
CA ALA A 62 3.69 -9.41 1.39
C ALA A 62 3.11 -8.11 1.98
N THR A 63 1.85 -7.80 1.65
CA THR A 63 1.16 -6.57 2.07
C THR A 63 0.10 -6.79 3.16
N ALA A 64 -0.04 -8.01 3.67
CA ALA A 64 -1.08 -8.38 4.65
C ALA A 64 -1.03 -7.57 5.97
N SER A 65 0.14 -7.03 6.33
CA SER A 65 0.31 -6.19 7.53
C SER A 65 -0.06 -4.72 7.31
N VAL A 66 -0.28 -4.29 6.07
CA VAL A 66 -0.69 -2.91 5.76
C VAL A 66 -2.19 -2.79 6.04
N PRO A 67 -2.63 -1.82 6.87
CA PRO A 67 -4.05 -1.63 7.18
C PRO A 67 -4.86 -1.20 5.95
N GLU A 68 -6.15 -1.53 5.95
CA GLU A 68 -7.16 -0.98 5.04
C GLU A 68 -7.69 0.38 5.53
#